data_AF-A0A0T2Q836-F1
#
_entry.id   AF-A0A0T2Q836-F1
#
_cell.length_a   1.000
_cell.length_b   1.000
_cell.length_c   1.000
_cell.angle_alpha   90.00
_cell.angle_beta   90.00
_cell.angle_gamma   90.00
#
_symmetry.space_group_name_H-M   'P 1'
#
loop_
_entity.id
_entity.type
_entity.pdbx_description
1 polymer ?
#
loop_
_entity_poly.entity_id
_entity_poly.type
_entity_poly.pdbx_seq_one_letter_code
_entity_poly.pdbx_strand_id
1 'polypeptide(L)'
;MKKIALIATASAFSLALAACGGSGDASEDAMADSVELPADEAMSDVPDPSAAAVADAAEDATKTAEEAVDTAEAAGDAAAAAAADAAAAADAAAAPATTGAN
;
A
#
# COMPACT_ATOMS: atom_id res chain seq x y z
N MET A 1 -17.07 25.67 4.73
CA MET A 1 -16.16 26.11 3.63
C MET A 1 -14.99 25.17 3.34
N LYS A 2 -14.64 24.17 4.18
CA LYS A 2 -13.49 23.26 3.92
C LYS A 2 -13.79 22.08 2.98
N LYS A 3 -15.08 21.80 2.73
CA LYS A 3 -15.54 20.65 1.91
C LYS A 3 -15.46 20.91 0.40
N ILE A 4 -15.39 22.18 -0.01
CA ILE A 4 -15.36 22.59 -1.43
C ILE A 4 -13.94 22.48 -2.00
N ALA A 5 -12.92 22.57 -1.14
CA ALA A 5 -11.52 22.43 -1.53
C ALA A 5 -11.15 20.98 -1.93
N LEU A 6 -11.77 19.97 -1.30
CA LEU A 6 -11.50 18.56 -1.62
C LEU A 6 -12.09 18.11 -2.95
N ILE A 7 -13.18 18.73 -3.40
CA ILE A 7 -13.84 18.38 -4.68
C ILE A 7 -13.03 18.92 -5.87
N ALA A 8 -12.38 20.07 -5.71
CA ALA A 8 -11.57 20.72 -6.75
C ALA A 8 -10.26 19.97 -7.04
N THR A 9 -9.60 19.41 -6.01
CA THR A 9 -8.39 18.60 -6.20
C THR A 9 -8.67 17.26 -6.84
N ALA A 10 -9.79 16.61 -6.52
CA ALA A 10 -10.19 15.34 -7.15
C ALA A 10 -10.50 15.49 -8.66
N SER A 11 -11.10 16.62 -9.05
CA SER A 11 -11.44 16.88 -10.46
C SER A 11 -10.23 17.31 -11.31
N ALA A 12 -9.21 17.94 -10.71
CA ALA A 12 -7.96 18.25 -11.39
C ALA A 12 -7.15 16.98 -11.75
N PHE A 13 -7.22 15.94 -10.93
CA PHE A 13 -6.53 14.67 -11.20
C PHE A 13 -7.14 13.93 -12.40
N SER A 14 -8.47 13.96 -12.55
CA SER A 14 -9.17 13.38 -13.71
C SER A 14 -8.85 14.10 -15.03
N LEU A 15 -8.69 15.43 -15.01
CA LEU A 15 -8.27 16.20 -16.20
C LEU A 15 -6.80 15.98 -16.54
N ALA A 16 -5.93 15.81 -15.54
CA ALA A 16 -4.52 15.50 -15.73
C ALA A 16 -4.31 14.08 -16.30
N LEU A 17 -5.13 13.10 -15.89
CA LEU A 17 -5.09 11.74 -16.44
C LEU A 17 -5.59 11.69 -17.89
N ALA A 18 -6.60 12.51 -18.25
CA ALA A 18 -7.07 12.65 -19.62
C ALA A 18 -6.05 13.38 -20.54
N ALA A 19 -5.19 14.24 -19.97
CA ALA A 19 -4.11 14.90 -20.70
C ALA A 19 -2.83 14.04 -20.81
N CYS A 20 -2.62 13.08 -19.90
CA CYS A 20 -1.53 12.09 -19.96
C CYS A 20 -1.94 10.80 -20.72
N GLY A 21 -3.23 10.65 -21.04
CA GLY A 21 -3.82 9.51 -21.76
C GLY A 21 -4.40 9.87 -23.13
N GLY A 22 -3.79 10.85 -23.80
CA GLY A 22 -4.11 11.14 -25.20
C GLY A 22 -3.74 9.95 -26.07
N SER A 23 -4.77 9.22 -26.53
CA SER A 23 -4.69 8.08 -27.44
C SER A 23 -4.23 8.52 -28.84
N GLY A 24 -3.01 9.02 -28.94
CA GLY A 24 -2.24 8.86 -30.16
C GLY A 24 -1.90 7.39 -30.26
N ASP A 25 -2.37 6.74 -31.33
CA ASP A 25 -1.97 5.38 -31.65
C ASP A 25 -0.44 5.38 -31.86
N ALA A 26 0.29 5.06 -30.79
CA ALA A 26 1.75 4.85 -30.82
C ALA A 26 2.08 3.38 -31.16
N SER A 27 1.07 2.63 -31.62
CA SER A 27 1.16 1.20 -31.91
C SER A 27 1.58 0.96 -33.36
N GLU A 28 1.25 1.89 -34.28
CA GLU A 28 1.47 1.70 -35.72
C GLU A 28 2.93 1.87 -36.18
N ASP A 29 3.77 2.64 -35.48
CA ASP A 29 5.20 2.84 -35.84
C ASP A 29 6.17 1.94 -35.03
N ALA A 30 5.65 1.24 -34.00
CA ALA A 30 6.40 0.34 -33.14
C ALA A 30 5.94 -1.12 -33.29
N MET A 31 5.55 -1.52 -34.51
CA MET A 31 5.63 -2.92 -34.93
C MET A 31 7.14 -3.26 -35.02
N ALA A 32 7.78 -3.35 -33.85
CA ALA A 32 9.10 -3.92 -33.72
C ALA A 32 9.04 -5.28 -34.40
N ASP A 33 9.88 -5.48 -35.42
CA ASP A 33 10.19 -6.78 -35.98
C ASP A 33 10.34 -7.73 -34.80
N SER A 34 9.36 -8.61 -34.72
CA SER A 34 9.19 -9.70 -33.80
C SER A 34 10.12 -9.81 -32.58
N VAL A 35 9.47 -9.89 -31.43
CA VAL A 35 9.98 -10.51 -30.20
C VAL A 35 10.12 -12.03 -30.40
N GLU A 36 10.83 -12.44 -31.45
CA GLU A 36 11.06 -13.84 -31.83
C GLU A 36 12.35 -14.41 -31.24
N LEU A 37 13.09 -13.63 -30.43
CA LEU A 37 13.99 -14.22 -29.46
C LEU A 37 13.14 -14.85 -28.34
N PRO A 38 13.19 -16.18 -28.15
CA PRO A 38 12.62 -16.80 -26.96
C PRO A 38 13.11 -16.09 -25.70
N ALA A 39 12.25 -15.95 -24.68
CA ALA A 39 12.60 -15.25 -23.44
C ALA A 39 13.87 -15.81 -22.78
N ASP A 40 14.07 -17.12 -22.87
CA ASP A 40 15.30 -17.79 -22.43
C ASP A 40 16.54 -17.29 -23.18
N GLU A 41 16.44 -17.15 -24.51
CA GLU A 41 17.54 -16.69 -25.37
C GLU A 41 17.94 -15.24 -25.06
N ALA A 42 16.96 -14.40 -24.68
CA ALA A 42 17.19 -13.02 -24.27
C ALA A 42 17.84 -12.88 -22.88
N MET A 43 17.67 -13.88 -22.01
CA MET A 43 18.25 -13.90 -20.66
C MET A 43 19.55 -14.71 -20.55
N SER A 44 19.96 -15.41 -21.62
CA SER A 44 21.16 -16.28 -21.65
C SER A 44 22.48 -15.60 -21.24
N ASP A 45 22.61 -14.29 -21.44
CA ASP A 45 23.83 -13.52 -21.13
C ASP A 45 23.75 -12.79 -19.77
N VAL A 46 22.66 -13.01 -19.00
CA VAL A 46 22.54 -12.45 -17.66
C VAL A 46 23.37 -13.31 -16.70
N PRO A 47 24.42 -12.75 -16.08
CA PRO A 47 25.20 -13.50 -15.11
C PRO A 47 24.35 -13.81 -13.87
N ASP A 48 24.55 -15.01 -13.31
CA ASP A 48 23.98 -15.35 -12.01
C ASP A 48 24.36 -14.32 -10.95
N PRO A 49 23.46 -14.02 -10.00
CA PRO A 49 23.76 -13.11 -8.91
C PRO A 49 24.95 -13.64 -8.11
N SER A 50 25.87 -12.75 -7.74
CA SER A 50 27.01 -13.12 -6.90
C SER A 50 26.53 -13.64 -5.54
N ALA A 51 27.26 -14.59 -4.94
CA ALA A 51 26.94 -15.08 -3.59
C ALA A 51 26.85 -13.96 -2.54
N ALA A 52 27.65 -12.90 -2.71
CA ALA A 52 27.57 -11.71 -1.85
C ALA A 52 26.25 -10.96 -2.01
N ALA A 53 25.78 -10.77 -3.25
CA ALA A 53 24.49 -10.14 -3.52
C ALA A 53 23.31 -10.96 -2.98
N VAL A 54 23.39 -12.29 -3.06
CA VAL A 54 22.36 -13.18 -2.48
C VAL A 54 22.34 -13.10 -0.96
N ALA A 55 23.52 -13.04 -0.31
CA ALA A 55 23.63 -12.92 1.13
C ALA A 55 23.08 -11.57 1.63
N ASP A 56 23.42 -10.48 0.97
CA ASP A 56 22.94 -9.13 1.28
C ASP A 56 21.40 -9.04 1.18
N ALA A 57 20.84 -9.57 0.09
CA ALA A 57 19.39 -9.63 -0.10
C ALA A 57 18.68 -10.48 0.98
N ALA A 58 19.31 -11.56 1.46
CA ALA A 58 18.76 -12.40 2.52
C ALA A 58 18.79 -11.69 3.88
N GLU A 59 19.84 -10.91 4.16
CA GLU A 59 19.95 -10.12 5.39
C GLU A 59 18.91 -8.99 5.41
N ASP A 60 18.76 -8.27 4.30
CA ASP A 60 17.73 -7.24 4.13
C ASP A 60 16.31 -7.81 4.26
N ALA A 61 16.05 -8.98 3.67
CA ALA A 61 14.76 -9.66 3.81
C ALA A 61 14.49 -10.06 5.27
N THR A 62 15.51 -10.52 5.99
CA THR A 62 15.38 -10.89 7.42
C THR A 62 15.03 -9.66 8.25
N LYS A 63 15.78 -8.57 8.09
CA LYS A 63 15.51 -7.31 8.79
C LYS A 63 14.10 -6.79 8.52
N THR A 64 13.67 -6.81 7.25
CA THR A 64 12.32 -6.38 6.86
C THR A 64 11.24 -7.23 7.53
N ALA A 65 11.48 -8.55 7.65
CA ALA A 65 10.56 -9.45 8.32
C ALA A 65 10.48 -9.18 9.83
N GLU A 66 11.61 -8.91 10.48
CA GLU A 66 11.65 -8.54 11.91
C GLU A 66 10.88 -7.23 12.17
N GLU A 67 11.12 -6.19 11.37
CA GLU A 67 10.40 -4.90 11.49
C GLU A 67 8.88 -5.06 11.26
N ALA A 68 8.49 -5.97 10.36
CA ALA A 68 7.08 -6.28 10.12
C ALA A 68 6.42 -7.00 11.30
N VAL A 69 7.15 -7.89 11.98
CA VAL A 69 6.67 -8.57 13.19
C VAL A 69 6.46 -7.55 14.32
N ASP A 70 7.46 -6.69 14.59
CA ASP A 70 7.36 -5.66 15.62
C ASP A 70 6.17 -4.73 15.38
N THR A 71 5.96 -4.34 14.12
CA THR A 71 4.83 -3.50 13.72
C THR A 71 3.48 -4.22 13.94
N ALA A 72 3.40 -5.51 13.62
CA ALA A 72 2.18 -6.30 13.80
C ALA A 72 1.85 -6.50 15.28
N GLU A 73 2.85 -6.73 16.14
CA GLU A 73 2.66 -6.82 17.59
C GLU A 73 2.15 -5.50 18.16
N ALA A 74 2.79 -4.37 17.82
CA ALA A 74 2.35 -3.05 18.26
C ALA A 74 0.91 -2.72 17.80
N ALA A 75 0.54 -3.11 16.58
CA ALA A 75 -0.82 -2.95 16.08
C ALA A 75 -1.83 -3.83 16.84
N GLY A 76 -1.44 -5.06 17.19
CA GLY A 76 -2.24 -5.96 18.01
C GLY A 76 -2.51 -5.40 19.41
N ASP A 77 -1.48 -4.89 20.08
CA ASP A 77 -1.60 -4.26 21.39
C ASP A 77 -2.50 -3.02 21.35
N ALA A 78 -2.34 -2.16 20.34
CA ALA A 78 -3.18 -0.99 20.15
C ALA A 78 -4.65 -1.37 19.90
N ALA A 79 -4.90 -2.43 19.10
CA ALA A 79 -6.25 -2.92 18.85
C ALA A 79 -6.90 -3.49 20.13
N ALA A 80 -6.14 -4.24 20.94
CA ALA A 80 -6.62 -4.76 22.22
C ALA A 80 -6.98 -3.64 23.20
N ALA A 81 -6.13 -2.60 23.31
CA ALA A 81 -6.41 -1.43 24.12
C ALA A 81 -7.68 -0.69 23.66
N ALA A 82 -7.81 -0.44 22.36
CA ALA A 82 -8.98 0.22 21.78
C ALA A 82 -10.27 -0.59 22.00
N ALA A 83 -10.20 -1.92 21.92
CA ALA A 83 -11.36 -2.78 22.21
C ALA A 83 -11.77 -2.72 23.68
N ALA A 84 -10.80 -2.69 24.61
CA ALA A 84 -11.06 -2.54 26.03
C ALA A 84 -11.70 -1.18 26.36
N ASP A 85 -11.18 -0.10 25.79
CA ASP A 85 -11.74 1.24 25.94
C ASP A 85 -13.17 1.35 25.40
N ALA A 86 -13.43 0.74 24.23
CA ALA A 86 -14.76 0.72 23.64
C ALA A 86 -15.77 -0.06 24.51
N ALA A 87 -15.34 -1.20 25.08
CA ALA A 87 -16.18 -1.97 26.01
C ALA A 87 -16.50 -1.15 27.27
N ALA A 88 -15.50 -0.52 27.88
CA ALA A 88 -15.70 0.34 29.06
C ALA A 88 -16.64 1.53 28.76
N ALA A 89 -16.50 2.15 27.59
CA ALA A 89 -17.39 3.22 27.16
C ALA A 89 -18.84 2.74 26.92
N ALA A 90 -19.01 1.54 26.37
CA ALA A 90 -20.33 0.93 26.18
C ALA A 90 -21.00 0.60 27.52
N ASP A 91 -20.26 0.04 28.47
CA ASP A 91 -20.75 -0.23 29.83
C ASP A 91 -21.14 1.07 30.56
N ALA A 92 -20.33 2.12 30.43
CA ALA A 92 -20.64 3.44 30.99
C ALA A 92 -21.90 4.07 30.37
N ALA A 93 -22.13 3.85 29.07
CA ALA A 93 -23.33 4.31 28.37
C ALA A 93 -24.59 3.48 28.68
N ALA A 94 -24.42 2.21 29.06
CA ALA A 94 -25.49 1.29 29.45
C ALA A 94 -25.91 1.42 30.92
N ALA A 95 -25.10 2.07 31.76
CA ALA A 95 -25.46 2.38 33.13
C ALA A 95 -26.73 3.28 33.16
N PRO A 96 -27.79 2.91 33.89
CA PRO A 96 -29.02 3.69 33.90
C PRO A 96 -28.76 5.07 34.49
N ALA A 97 -29.28 6.11 33.85
CA ALA A 97 -29.28 7.48 34.35
C ALA A 97 -30.13 7.59 35.63
N THR A 98 -29.61 7.13 36.77
CA THR A 98 -30.30 7.15 38.07
C THR A 98 -29.60 7.98 39.13
N THR A 99 -28.60 8.79 38.79
CA THR A 99 -27.94 9.70 39.76
C THR A 99 -28.38 11.16 39.65
N GLY A 100 -29.64 11.43 39.31
CA GLY A 100 -30.13 12.81 39.09
C GLY A 100 -31.54 13.14 39.55
N ALA A 101 -32.12 12.38 40.48
CA ALA A 101 -33.38 12.74 41.12
C ALA A 101 -33.32 12.47 42.64
N ASN A 102 -32.72 13.42 43.38
CA ASN A 102 -33.14 13.86 44.71
C ASN A 102 -32.27 15.05 45.15
#